data_AF-A0A7C2S1L6-F1
#
_entry.id   AF-A0A7C2S1L6-F1
#
_cell.length_a   1.000
_cell.length_b   1.000
_cell.length_c   1.000
_cell.angle_alpha   90.00
_cell.angle_beta   90.00
_cell.angle_gamma   90.00
#
_symmetry.space_group_name_H-M   'P 1'
#
loop_
_entity.id
_entity.type
_entity.pdbx_description
1 polymer ?
#
loop_
_entity_poly.entity_id
_entity_poly.type
_entity_poly.pdbx_seq_one_letter_code
_entity_poly.pdbx_strand_id
1 'polypeptide(L)' 'MERTIEKIKRIKEELKAQFFEREEVIDGIFCALISGNHILLIGPPGTAKSLLAHETCNRIGGARYFQWLL' A
#
# COMPACT_ATOMS: atom_id res chain seq x y z
N MET A 1 21.10 -5.32 12.49
CA MET A 1 19.95 -4.41 12.62
C MET A 1 19.40 -4.20 11.21
N GLU A 2 18.18 -4.63 10.92
CA GLU A 2 17.58 -4.52 9.57
C GLU A 2 17.37 -3.04 9.20
N ARG A 3 17.77 -2.65 7.98
CA ARG A 3 17.64 -1.26 7.50
C ARG A 3 16.19 -0.96 7.13
N THR A 4 15.74 0.29 7.31
CA THR A 4 14.38 0.72 6.93
C THR A 4 14.04 0.40 5.47
N ILE A 5 15.03 0.53 4.57
CA ILE A 5 14.87 0.21 3.14
C ILE A 5 14.56 -1.28 2.94
N GLU A 6 15.18 -2.18 3.70
CA GLU A 6 14.93 -3.63 3.62
C GLU A 6 13.51 -3.96 4.08
N LYS A 7 13.04 -3.32 5.17
CA LYS A 7 11.65 -3.46 5.64
C LYS A 7 10.64 -3.03 4.59
N ILE A 8 10.86 -1.87 3.96
CA ILE A 8 9.98 -1.35 2.91
C ILE A 8 9.96 -2.30 1.71
N LYS A 9 11.13 -2.81 1.28
CA LYS A 9 11.21 -3.79 0.19
C LYS A 9 10.40 -5.05 0.51
N ARG A 10 10.56 -5.60 1.72
CA ARG A 10 9.83 -6.80 2.16
C ARG A 10 8.32 -6.59 2.13
N ILE A 11 7.83 -5.47 2.67
CA ILE A 11 6.41 -5.12 2.65
C ILE A 11 5.89 -5.02 1.20
N LYS A 12 6.66 -4.41 0.30
CA LYS A 12 6.28 -4.30 -1.12
C LYS A 12 6.23 -5.67 -1.79
N GLU A 13 7.20 -6.55 -1.53
CA GLU A 13 7.24 -7.91 -2.07
C GLU A 13 6.04 -8.74 -1.59
N GLU A 14 5.70 -8.68 -0.30
CA GLU A 14 4.51 -9.33 0.25
C GLU A 14 3.22 -8.84 -0.43
N LEU A 15 3.08 -7.54 -0.65
CA LEU A 15 1.91 -6.97 -1.34
C LEU A 15 1.88 -7.37 -2.82
N LYS A 16 3.02 -7.33 -3.53
CA LYS A 16 3.08 -7.72 -4.94
C LYS A 16 2.74 -9.21 -5.14
N ALA A 17 3.12 -10.06 -4.19
CA ALA A 17 2.73 -11.47 -4.20
C ALA A 17 1.22 -11.68 -3.94
N GLN A 18 0.57 -10.78 -3.20
CA GLN A 18 -0.85 -10.87 -2.85
C GLN A 18 -1.77 -10.24 -3.91
N PHE A 19 -1.33 -9.20 -4.62
CA PHE A 19 -2.16 -8.42 -5.54
C PHE A 19 -1.66 -8.55 -6.99
N PHE A 20 -2.40 -9.31 -7.81
CA PHE A 20 -2.11 -9.50 -9.22
C PHE A 20 -2.23 -8.20 -10.03
N GLU A 21 -1.25 -7.91 -10.90
CA GLU A 21 -1.20 -6.73 -11.78
C GLU A 21 -1.30 -5.39 -11.02
N ARG A 22 -0.71 -5.31 -9.81
CA ARG A 22 -0.72 -4.10 -8.97
C ARG A 22 0.67 -3.59 -8.60
N GLU A 23 1.72 -4.10 -9.23
CA GLU A 23 3.11 -3.82 -8.91
C GLU A 23 3.41 -2.31 -8.96
N GLU A 24 3.00 -1.64 -10.04
CA GLU A 24 3.20 -0.19 -10.21
C GLU A 24 2.36 0.62 -9.22
N VAL A 25 1.14 0.18 -8.92
CA VAL A 25 0.25 0.83 -7.94
C VAL A 25 0.87 0.75 -6.55
N ILE A 26 1.40 -0.42 -6.17
CA ILE A 26 2.12 -0.62 -4.91
C ILE A 26 3.35 0.29 -4.88
N ASP A 27 4.14 0.34 -5.95
CA ASP A 27 5.30 1.23 -6.02
C ASP A 27 4.92 2.71 -5.83
N GLY A 28 3.82 3.15 -6.46
CA GLY A 28 3.26 4.49 -6.31
C GLY A 28 2.77 4.80 -4.89
N ILE A 29 2.10 3.85 -4.22
CA ILE A 29 1.66 4.00 -2.83
C ILE A 29 2.85 4.25 -1.91
N PHE A 30 3.92 3.45 -2.04
CA PHE A 30 5.12 3.65 -1.20
C PHE A 30 5.85 4.94 -1.53
N CYS A 31 5.90 5.35 -2.80
CA CYS A 31 6.44 6.64 -3.19
C CYS A 31 5.69 7.80 -2.50
N ALA A 32 4.35 7.77 -2.53
CA ALA A 32 3.51 8.77 -1.88
C ALA A 32 3.73 8.77 -0.35
N LEU A 33 3.72 7.60 0.29
CA LEU A 33 3.91 7.48 1.75
C LEU A 33 5.28 8.00 2.21
N ILE A 34 6.37 7.63 1.52
CA ILE A 34 7.73 8.02 1.90
C ILE A 34 7.97 9.51 1.64
N SER A 35 7.35 10.07 0.61
CA SER A 35 7.46 11.50 0.28
C SER A 35 6.48 12.38 1.07
N GLY A 36 5.59 11.81 1.88
CA GLY A 36 4.57 12.55 2.62
C GLY A 36 3.46 13.13 1.73
N ASN A 37 3.23 12.55 0.55
CA ASN A 37 2.21 12.97 -0.41
C ASN A 37 0.97 12.06 -0.40
N HIS A 38 -0.10 12.54 -1.03
CA HIS A 38 -1.35 11.80 -1.22
C HIS A 38 -1.34 11.01 -2.54
N ILE A 39 -2.10 9.92 -2.59
CA ILE A 39 -2.34 9.14 -3.80
C ILE A 39 -3.85 8.92 -4.00
N LEU A 40 -4.31 9.01 -5.24
CA LEU A 40 -5.69 8.71 -5.65
C LEU A 40 -5.69 7.47 -6.54
N LEU A 41 -6.45 6.44 -6.14
CA LEU A 41 -6.63 5.22 -6.94
C LEU A 41 -7.98 5.28 -7.66
N ILE A 42 -7.95 5.28 -9.00
CA ILE A 42 -9.15 5.31 -9.84
C ILE A 42 -9.32 3.95 -10.53
N GLY A 43 -10.54 3.44 -10.54
CA GLY A 43 -10.89 2.24 -11.30
C GLY A 43 -12.27 1.67 -10.92
N PRO A 44 -12.79 0.70 -11.69
CA PRO A 44 -14.09 0.08 -11.47
C PRO A 44 -14.29 -0.45 -10.04
N PRO A 45 -15.54 -0.60 -9.54
CA PRO A 45 -15.78 -1.30 -8.28
C PRO A 45 -15.23 -2.73 -8.31
N GLY A 46 -14.84 -3.26 -7.16
CA GLY A 46 -14.28 -4.63 -7.07
C GLY A 46 -12.80 -4.79 -7.45
N THR A 47 -12.10 -3.72 -7.87
CA THR A 47 -10.67 -3.79 -8.26
C THR A 47 -9.67 -3.75 -7.10
N ALA A 48 -10.09 -4.17 -5.91
CA ALA A 48 -9.26 -4.26 -4.70
C ALA A 48 -8.60 -2.95 -4.21
N LYS A 49 -9.03 -1.76 -4.67
CA LYS A 49 -8.46 -0.45 -4.25
C LYS A 49 -8.47 -0.25 -2.72
N SER A 50 -9.64 -0.41 -2.10
CA SER A 50 -9.79 -0.25 -0.65
C SER A 50 -9.04 -1.33 0.14
N LEU A 51 -9.05 -2.56 -0.38
CA LEU A 51 -8.29 -3.67 0.21
C LEU A 51 -6.78 -3.41 0.18
N LEU A 52 -6.25 -2.90 -0.94
CA LEU A 52 -4.83 -2.56 -1.06
C LEU A 52 -4.44 -1.44 -0.08
N ALA A 53 -5.29 -0.42 0.09
CA ALA A 53 -5.07 0.63 1.08
C ALA A 53 -5.04 0.08 2.52
N HIS A 54 -5.99 -0.79 2.86
CA HIS A 54 -6.07 -1.47 4.15
C HIS A 54 -4.82 -2.34 4.42
N GLU A 55 -4.46 -3.20 3.47
CA GLU A 55 -3.34 -4.13 3.58
C GLU A 55 -1.98 -3.42 3.66
N THR A 56 -1.84 -2.29 2.96
CA THR A 56 -0.64 -1.44 3.09
C THR A 56 -0.54 -0.86 4.50
N CYS A 57 -1.65 -0.33 5.04
CA CYS A 57 -1.66 0.28 6.36
C CYS A 57 -1.36 -0.74 7.47
N ASN A 58 -1.94 -1.94 7.38
CA ASN A 58 -1.76 -3.01 8.38
C ASN A 58 -0.31 -3.52 8.53
N ARG A 59 0.54 -3.29 7.51
CA ARG A 59 1.96 -3.67 7.55
C ARG A 59 2.86 -2.61 8.20
N ILE A 60 2.31 -1.44 8.54
CA ILE A 60 3.04 -0.33 9.15
C ILE A 60 2.68 -0.24 10.63
N GLY A 61 3.64 -0.58 11.49
CA GLY A 61 3.45 -0.49 12.95
C GLY A 61 3.12 0.94 13.40
N GLY A 62 2.06 1.09 14.20
CA GLY A 62 1.59 2.38 14.70
C GLY A 62 0.78 3.20 13.69
N ALA A 63 0.54 2.69 12.48
CA ALA A 63 -0.35 3.35 11.54
C ALA A 63 -1.81 3.30 12.02
N ARG A 64 -2.57 4.33 11.66
CA ARG A 64 -4.01 4.41 11.93
C ARG A 64 -4.76 4.34 10.61
N TYR A 65 -5.59 3.33 10.45
CA TYR A 65 -6.43 3.17 9.27
C TYR A 65 -7.78 3.84 9.49
N PHE A 66 -8.24 4.58 8.49
CA PHE A 66 -9.59 5.15 8.42
C PHE A 66 -10.20 4.80 7.08
N GLN A 67 -11.44 4.34 7.09
CA GLN A 67 -12.20 4.02 5.89
C GLN A 67 -13.65 4.44 6.09
N TRP A 68 -14.23 4.99 5.03
CA TRP A 68 -15.66 5.21 4.90
C TRP A 68 -16.15 4.49 3.63
N LEU A 69 -17.20 3.70 3.77
CA LEU A 69 -17.88 3.04 2.64
C LEU A 69 -19.23 3.72 2.43
N LEU A 70 -19.59 3.98 1.17
CA LEU A 70 -20.88 4.54 0.77
C LEU A 70 -21.90 3.42 0.54
#